data_AF-A0A0N4W6L6-F1
#
_entry.id   AF-A0A0N4W6L6-F1
#
_cell.length_a   1.000
_cell.length_b   1.000
_cell.length_c   1.000
_cell.angle_alpha   90.00
_cell.angle_beta   90.00
_cell.angle_gamma   90.00
#
_symmetry.space_group_name_H-M   'P 1'
#
loop_
_entity.id
_entity.type
_entity.pdbx_description
1 polymer ?
#
loop_
_entity_poly.entity_id
_entity_poly.type
_entity_poly.pdbx_seq_one_letter_code
_entity_poly.pdbx_strand_id
1 'polypeptide(L)'
;MLFKKAFERRMAATFVGIGRLIGRCPATVITLSMLSSAILSIGFIRFEEVNNVRTEYSPLNSPSRREYAVAEAFLNQNGTLDPSYVMITATDGGSLLRETHRQRLVELVKALQDNITVESHGHSFEFRDLCEPYCEMSTAFLAFMKLYDPENPTTYTYPQVEIFGAQVFIGKFYNGSIVFS
;
A
#
# COMPACT_ATOMS: atom_id res chain seq x y z
N MET A 1 -45.41 -31.04 -15.74
CA MET A 1 -46.44 -30.15 -15.15
C MET A 1 -46.93 -30.59 -13.76
N LEU A 2 -47.17 -31.89 -13.52
CA LEU A 2 -47.62 -32.42 -12.21
C LEU A 2 -46.63 -32.17 -11.06
N PHE A 3 -45.32 -32.33 -11.29
CA PHE A 3 -44.28 -32.12 -10.28
C PHE A 3 -44.25 -30.67 -9.76
N LYS A 4 -44.45 -29.70 -10.66
CA LYS A 4 -44.53 -28.27 -10.33
C LYS A 4 -45.72 -27.98 -9.41
N LYS A 5 -46.91 -28.48 -9.75
CA LYS A 5 -48.13 -28.31 -8.94
C LYS A 5 -48.02 -28.99 -7.57
N ALA A 6 -47.37 -30.16 -7.50
CA ALA A 6 -47.14 -30.85 -6.24
C ALA A 6 -46.16 -30.08 -5.34
N PHE A 7 -45.09 -29.53 -5.93
CA PHE A 7 -44.12 -28.69 -5.24
C PHE A 7 -44.74 -27.39 -4.72
N GLU A 8 -45.55 -26.71 -5.54
CA GLU A 8 -46.28 -25.49 -5.16
C GLU A 8 -47.22 -25.73 -3.97
N ARG A 9 -47.99 -26.82 -3.99
CA ARG A 9 -48.87 -27.17 -2.86
C ARG A 9 -48.10 -27.48 -1.60
N ARG A 10 -46.94 -28.15 -1.71
CA ARG A 10 -46.10 -28.50 -0.57
C ARG A 10 -45.46 -27.26 0.05
N MET A 11 -44.95 -26.34 -0.77
CA MET A 11 -44.46 -25.04 -0.29
C MET A 11 -45.56 -24.24 0.40
N ALA A 12 -46.73 -24.12 -0.23
CA ALA A 12 -47.86 -23.39 0.35
C ALA A 12 -48.29 -23.97 1.70
N ALA A 13 -48.35 -25.31 1.83
CA ALA A 13 -48.65 -25.97 3.09
C ALA A 13 -47.61 -25.67 4.17
N THR A 14 -46.31 -25.68 3.81
CA THR A 14 -45.22 -25.35 4.73
C THR A 14 -45.30 -23.89 5.20
N PHE A 15 -45.52 -22.94 4.29
CA PHE A 15 -45.63 -21.52 4.64
C PHE A 15 -46.85 -21.22 5.49
N VAL A 16 -48.00 -21.82 5.19
CA VAL A 16 -49.20 -21.69 6.03
C VAL A 16 -48.98 -22.31 7.41
N GLY A 17 -48.25 -23.43 7.50
CA GLY A 17 -47.86 -24.05 8.77
C GLY A 17 -46.97 -23.14 9.62
N ILE A 18 -45.92 -22.57 9.01
CA ILE A 18 -45.00 -21.62 9.68
C ILE A 18 -45.75 -20.35 10.09
N GLY A 19 -46.60 -19.79 9.21
CA GLY A 19 -47.41 -18.62 9.52
C GLY A 19 -48.35 -18.85 10.70
N ARG A 20 -48.97 -20.04 10.79
CA ARG A 20 -49.79 -20.41 11.96
C ARG A 20 -48.98 -20.54 13.25
N LEU A 21 -47.75 -21.06 13.17
CA LEU A 21 -46.84 -21.16 14.32
C LEU A 21 -46.45 -19.76 14.85
N ILE A 22 -46.09 -18.85 13.94
CA ILE A 22 -45.75 -17.46 14.27
C ILE A 22 -46.95 -16.73 14.89
N GLY A 23 -48.15 -16.89 14.31
CA GLY A 23 -49.36 -16.25 14.81
C GLY A 23 -49.87 -16.79 16.16
N ARG A 24 -49.58 -18.06 16.48
CA ARG A 24 -50.03 -18.69 17.73
C ARG A 24 -49.21 -18.26 18.95
N CYS A 25 -47.90 -18.07 18.76
CA CYS A 25 -46.97 -17.67 19.83
C CYS A 25 -45.98 -16.61 19.31
N PRO A 26 -46.41 -15.35 19.08
CA PRO A 26 -45.56 -14.33 18.48
C PRO A 26 -44.36 -13.95 19.35
N ALA A 27 -44.57 -13.83 20.67
CA ALA A 27 -43.52 -13.44 21.61
C ALA A 27 -42.34 -14.43 21.63
N THR A 28 -42.61 -15.75 21.65
CA THR A 28 -41.56 -16.78 21.68
C THR A 28 -40.75 -16.84 20.39
N VAL A 29 -41.38 -16.58 19.24
CA VAL A 29 -40.67 -16.56 17.95
C VAL A 29 -39.75 -15.34 17.87
N ILE A 30 -40.22 -14.17 18.30
CA ILE A 30 -39.42 -12.94 18.29
C ILE A 30 -38.23 -13.08 19.24
N THR A 31 -38.44 -13.55 20.47
CA THR A 31 -37.34 -13.72 21.43
C THR A 31 -36.32 -14.73 20.94
N LEU A 32 -36.75 -15.85 20.34
CA LEU A 32 -35.84 -16.84 19.75
C LEU A 32 -35.02 -16.23 18.60
N SER A 33 -35.65 -15.45 17.71
CA SER A 33 -34.94 -14.78 16.62
C SER A 33 -33.90 -13.78 17.15
N MET A 34 -34.27 -12.95 18.13
CA MET A 34 -33.34 -11.98 18.73
C MET A 34 -32.19 -12.68 19.46
N LEU A 35 -32.47 -13.75 20.20
CA LEU A 35 -31.44 -14.55 20.88
C LEU A 35 -30.49 -15.19 19.88
N SER A 36 -31.01 -15.74 18.78
CA SER A 36 -30.19 -16.34 17.73
C SER A 36 -29.28 -15.32 17.04
N SER A 37 -29.80 -14.11 16.74
CA SER A 37 -29.00 -13.02 16.20
C SER A 37 -27.94 -12.55 17.19
N ALA A 38 -28.27 -12.43 18.48
CA ALA A 38 -27.32 -12.05 19.51
C ALA A 38 -26.18 -13.07 19.65
N ILE A 39 -26.50 -14.37 19.62
CA ILE A 39 -25.49 -15.45 19.66
C ILE A 39 -24.58 -15.40 18.43
N LEU A 40 -25.14 -15.18 17.23
CA LEU A 40 -24.35 -15.06 16.00
C LEU A 40 -23.45 -13.82 16.03
N SER A 41 -23.92 -12.72 16.62
CA SER A 41 -23.13 -11.50 16.80
C SER A 41 -21.91 -11.67 17.72
N ILE A 42 -21.89 -12.67 18.61
CA ILE A 42 -20.70 -12.98 19.43
C ILE A 42 -19.50 -13.34 18.53
N GLY A 43 -19.75 -13.86 17.31
CA GLY A 43 -18.70 -14.14 16.33
C GLY A 43 -17.87 -12.92 15.93
N PHE A 44 -18.43 -11.70 16.02
CA PHE A 44 -17.70 -10.46 15.72
C PHE A 44 -16.59 -10.15 16.74
N ILE A 45 -16.56 -10.81 17.90
CA ILE A 45 -15.46 -10.65 18.86
C ILE A 45 -14.12 -11.14 18.27
N ARG A 46 -14.16 -12.08 17.32
CA ARG A 46 -12.97 -12.57 16.60
C ARG A 46 -12.88 -12.00 15.17
N PHE A 47 -13.45 -10.83 14.95
CA PHE A 47 -13.31 -10.16 13.67
C PHE A 47 -11.88 -9.61 13.55
N GLU A 48 -11.10 -10.17 12.62
CA GLU A 48 -9.76 -9.70 12.27
C GLU A 48 -9.87 -8.90 10.98
N GLU A 49 -9.53 -7.61 11.06
CA GLU A 49 -9.49 -6.73 9.91
C GLU A 49 -8.13 -6.85 9.21
N VAL A 50 -8.12 -7.43 8.03
CA VAL A 50 -6.92 -7.52 7.19
C VAL A 50 -6.90 -6.34 6.24
N ASN A 51 -6.13 -5.30 6.57
CA ASN A 51 -6.03 -4.06 5.79
C ASN A 51 -4.77 -4.00 4.91
N ASN A 52 -4.52 -5.05 4.12
CA ASN A 52 -3.39 -5.04 3.20
C ASN A 52 -3.85 -5.01 1.74
N VAL A 53 -3.75 -3.83 1.15
CA VAL A 53 -4.13 -3.56 -0.25
C VAL A 53 -3.37 -4.42 -1.26
N ARG A 54 -2.18 -4.93 -0.93
CA ARG A 54 -1.40 -5.77 -1.84
C ARG A 54 -1.86 -7.22 -1.80
N THR A 55 -2.36 -7.68 -0.65
CA THR A 55 -2.81 -9.07 -0.48
C THR A 55 -4.26 -9.25 -0.90
N GLU A 56 -5.14 -8.32 -0.55
CA GLU A 56 -6.59 -8.52 -0.69
C GLU A 56 -7.13 -8.30 -2.11
N TYR A 57 -6.43 -7.55 -2.96
CA TYR A 57 -6.88 -7.26 -4.33
C TYR A 57 -6.46 -8.31 -5.36
N SER A 58 -5.62 -9.28 -4.97
CA SER A 58 -5.17 -10.37 -5.84
C SER A 58 -5.64 -11.73 -5.31
N PRO A 59 -6.14 -12.64 -6.17
CA PRO A 59 -6.51 -13.99 -5.75
C PRO A 59 -5.34 -14.70 -5.06
N LEU A 60 -5.65 -15.51 -4.03
CA LEU A 60 -4.64 -16.25 -3.24
C LEU A 60 -3.72 -17.12 -4.11
N ASN A 61 -4.24 -17.66 -5.23
CA ASN A 61 -3.51 -18.54 -6.14
C ASN A 61 -3.02 -17.83 -7.42
N SER A 62 -2.88 -16.50 -7.39
CA SER A 62 -2.42 -15.74 -8.56
C SER A 62 -0.91 -15.92 -8.83
N PRO A 63 -0.47 -15.88 -10.11
CA PRO A 63 0.95 -15.91 -10.46
C PRO A 63 1.75 -14.77 -9.81
N SER A 64 1.15 -13.58 -9.72
CA SER A 64 1.74 -12.40 -9.08
C SER A 64 2.10 -12.62 -7.60
N ARG A 65 1.31 -13.41 -6.87
CA ARG A 65 1.65 -13.78 -5.47
C ARG A 65 2.89 -14.67 -5.38
N ARG A 66 3.09 -15.57 -6.35
CA ARG A 66 4.30 -16.41 -6.40
C ARG A 66 5.53 -15.56 -6.72
N GLU A 67 5.44 -14.67 -7.68
CA GLU A 67 6.51 -13.73 -8.03
C GLU A 67 6.87 -12.83 -6.85
N TYR A 68 5.86 -12.30 -6.14
CA TYR A 68 6.06 -11.48 -4.95
C TYR A 68 6.78 -12.25 -3.84
N ALA A 69 6.37 -13.49 -3.55
CA ALA A 69 7.03 -14.32 -2.52
C ALA A 69 8.48 -14.65 -2.86
N VAL A 70 8.79 -14.87 -4.14
CA VAL A 70 10.17 -15.07 -4.61
C VAL A 70 10.98 -13.78 -4.47
N ALA A 71 10.40 -12.63 -4.82
CA ALA A 71 11.06 -11.33 -4.69
C ALA A 71 11.34 -10.95 -3.23
N GLU A 72 10.38 -11.18 -2.33
CA GLU A 72 10.50 -10.96 -0.88
C GLU A 72 11.63 -11.83 -0.29
N ALA A 73 11.66 -13.11 -0.65
CA ALA A 73 12.72 -14.02 -0.24
C ALA A 73 14.11 -13.64 -0.80
N PHE A 74 14.16 -13.20 -2.06
CA PHE A 74 15.42 -12.77 -2.69
C PHE A 74 16.00 -11.50 -2.05
N LEU A 75 15.13 -10.55 -1.70
CA LEU A 75 15.52 -9.30 -1.07
C LEU A 75 15.76 -9.44 0.44
N ASN A 76 15.55 -10.64 1.00
CA ASN A 76 15.74 -10.98 2.41
C ASN A 76 15.06 -9.99 3.37
N GLN A 77 13.87 -9.51 3.00
CA GLN A 77 13.16 -8.48 3.74
C GLN A 77 12.14 -9.09 4.69
N ASN A 78 12.16 -8.63 5.94
CA ASN A 78 11.17 -8.99 6.94
C ASN A 78 10.14 -7.85 7.08
N GLY A 79 9.46 -7.50 5.99
CA GLY A 79 8.56 -6.35 5.92
C GLY A 79 7.98 -6.07 4.53
N THR A 80 7.19 -5.00 4.42
CA THR A 80 6.61 -4.53 3.16
C THR A 80 7.65 -3.85 2.28
N LEU A 81 7.75 -4.25 1.01
CA LEU A 81 8.65 -3.67 -0.01
C LEU A 81 8.18 -2.28 -0.52
N ASP A 82 7.54 -1.48 0.33
CA ASP A 82 6.88 -0.24 -0.07
C ASP A 82 7.76 0.97 0.24
N PRO A 83 8.40 1.59 -0.77
CA PRO A 83 9.15 2.80 -0.55
C PRO A 83 8.21 4.01 -0.34
N SER A 84 8.57 4.86 0.60
CA SER A 84 7.98 6.17 0.84
C SER A 84 8.42 7.22 -0.18
N TYR A 85 7.51 7.86 -0.91
CA TYR A 85 7.87 8.90 -1.89
C TYR A 85 7.60 10.30 -1.34
N VAL A 86 8.60 11.18 -1.40
CA VAL A 86 8.48 12.61 -1.11
C VAL A 86 8.52 13.37 -2.43
N MET A 87 7.43 14.03 -2.79
CA MET A 87 7.33 14.84 -4.00
C MET A 87 7.49 16.32 -3.65
N ILE A 88 8.48 16.97 -4.27
CA ILE A 88 8.81 18.37 -4.00
C ILE A 88 8.49 19.20 -5.24
N THR A 89 7.89 20.36 -5.04
CA THR A 89 7.55 21.32 -6.11
C THR A 89 7.99 22.73 -5.71
N ALA A 90 8.34 23.54 -6.69
CA ALA A 90 8.66 24.94 -6.45
C ALA A 90 7.37 25.74 -6.27
N THR A 91 7.30 26.58 -5.24
CA THR A 91 6.10 27.38 -4.92
C THR A 91 5.74 28.40 -5.99
N ASP A 92 6.73 28.81 -6.78
CA ASP A 92 6.58 29.71 -7.92
C ASP A 92 6.25 28.98 -9.24
N GLY A 93 6.07 27.65 -9.19
CA GLY A 93 5.78 26.83 -10.36
C GLY A 93 6.93 26.70 -11.37
N GLY A 94 8.13 27.20 -11.03
CA GLY A 94 9.31 27.10 -11.88
C GLY A 94 10.13 25.82 -11.64
N SER A 95 11.28 25.73 -12.29
CA SER A 95 12.15 24.55 -12.19
C SER A 95 12.87 24.43 -10.83
N LEU A 96 13.03 23.21 -10.32
CA LEU A 96 13.82 22.90 -9.12
C LEU A 96 15.33 22.82 -9.38
N LEU A 97 15.76 22.87 -10.65
CA LEU A 97 17.17 22.78 -11.05
C LEU A 97 17.96 24.08 -10.81
N ARG A 98 17.26 25.16 -10.43
CA ARG A 98 17.86 26.45 -10.06
C ARG A 98 18.80 26.28 -8.87
N GLU A 99 19.93 26.98 -8.89
CA GLU A 99 21.02 26.83 -7.92
C GLU A 99 20.54 26.77 -6.46
N THR A 100 19.78 27.78 -6.03
CA THR A 100 19.29 27.86 -4.66
C THR A 100 18.37 26.70 -4.30
N HIS A 101 17.53 26.24 -5.22
CA HIS A 101 16.57 25.17 -4.96
C HIS A 101 17.28 23.81 -4.93
N ARG A 102 18.25 23.63 -5.82
CA ARG A 102 19.08 22.43 -5.94
C ARG A 102 19.92 22.19 -4.69
N GLN A 103 20.60 23.23 -4.19
CA GLN A 103 21.36 23.16 -2.95
C GLN A 103 20.46 22.81 -1.76
N ARG A 104 19.29 23.45 -1.64
CA ARG A 104 18.31 23.16 -0.58
C ARG A 104 17.75 21.74 -0.66
N LEU A 105 17.52 21.23 -1.87
CA LEU A 105 17.09 19.85 -2.09
C LEU A 105 18.16 18.85 -1.62
N VAL A 106 19.43 19.09 -1.95
CA VAL A 106 20.53 18.24 -1.51
C VAL A 106 20.69 18.28 0.02
N GLU A 107 20.56 19.46 0.64
CA GLU A 107 20.58 19.61 2.10
C GLU A 107 19.43 18.86 2.76
N LEU A 108 18.21 18.99 2.21
CA LEU A 108 17.02 18.33 2.73
C LEU A 108 17.16 16.81 2.69
N VAL A 109 17.59 16.25 1.56
CA VAL A 109 17.76 14.78 1.44
C VAL A 109 18.78 14.26 2.43
N LYS A 110 19.92 14.95 2.59
CA LYS A 110 20.93 14.58 3.58
C LYS A 110 20.39 14.66 5.01
N ALA A 111 19.66 15.72 5.34
CA ALA A 111 19.06 15.87 6.66
C ALA A 111 18.07 14.74 6.96
N LEU A 112 17.28 14.30 5.98
CA LEU A 112 16.37 13.17 6.13
C LEU A 112 17.11 11.84 6.30
N GLN A 113 18.26 11.66 5.65
CA GLN A 113 19.05 10.43 5.78
C GLN A 113 19.85 10.37 7.11
N ASP A 114 20.34 11.51 7.58
CA ASP A 114 21.30 11.54 8.71
C ASP A 114 20.64 11.79 10.07
N ASN A 115 19.52 12.54 10.14
CA ASN A 115 18.94 13.02 11.41
C ASN A 115 17.62 12.35 11.81
N ILE A 116 17.09 11.40 11.03
CA ILE A 116 15.85 10.72 11.39
C ILE A 116 16.16 9.55 12.32
N THR A 117 15.68 9.67 13.56
CA THR A 117 15.64 8.60 14.54
C THR A 117 14.21 8.33 14.98
N VAL A 118 13.83 7.06 15.07
CA VAL A 118 12.50 6.62 15.47
C VAL A 118 12.64 5.68 16.65
N GLU A 119 11.91 5.96 17.74
CA GLU A 119 11.86 5.07 18.89
C GLU A 119 10.65 4.15 18.80
N SER A 120 10.90 2.84 18.81
CA SER A 120 9.86 1.81 18.73
C SER A 120 10.20 0.65 19.66
N HIS A 121 9.25 0.26 20.52
CA HIS A 121 9.41 -0.86 21.46
C HIS A 121 10.66 -0.75 22.37
N GLY A 122 11.07 0.47 22.73
CA GLY A 122 12.25 0.74 23.57
C GLY A 122 13.60 0.64 22.85
N HIS A 123 13.58 0.50 21.52
CA HIS A 123 14.75 0.55 20.66
C HIS A 123 14.69 1.81 19.79
N SER A 124 15.83 2.50 19.63
CA SER A 124 15.99 3.59 18.69
C SER A 124 16.50 3.02 17.37
N PHE A 125 15.80 3.32 16.28
CA PHE A 125 16.17 2.95 14.92
C PHE A 125 16.61 4.21 14.16
N GLU A 126 17.73 4.13 13.47
CA GLU A 126 18.19 5.17 12.55
C GLU A 126 17.67 4.88 11.13
N PHE A 127 17.73 5.87 10.24
CA PHE A 127 17.37 5.69 8.83
C PHE A 127 18.08 4.49 8.19
N ARG A 128 19.36 4.27 8.52
CA ARG A 128 20.16 3.14 7.99
C ARG A 128 19.62 1.76 8.38
N ASP A 129 18.93 1.66 9.51
CA ASP A 129 18.35 0.39 9.97
C ASP A 129 17.02 0.08 9.26
N LEU A 130 16.37 1.09 8.67
CA LEU A 130 15.04 1.00 8.04
C LEU A 130 15.08 1.14 6.52
N CYS A 131 16.18 1.63 5.95
CA CYS A 131 16.23 2.00 4.54
C CYS A 131 16.43 0.81 3.59
N GLU A 132 16.81 -0.37 4.07
CA GLU A 132 17.03 -1.52 3.20
C GLU A 132 15.71 -1.94 2.52
N PRO A 133 15.72 -2.23 1.21
CA PRO A 133 16.87 -2.37 0.31
C PRO A 133 17.15 -1.10 -0.50
N TYR A 134 16.49 0.01 -0.17
CA TYR A 134 16.41 1.25 -0.95
C TYR A 134 17.37 2.35 -0.50
N CYS A 135 18.29 2.07 0.43
CA CYS A 135 19.25 3.05 0.95
C CYS A 135 20.01 3.81 -0.16
N GLU A 136 20.29 3.15 -1.28
CA GLU A 136 21.04 3.72 -2.41
C GLU A 136 20.16 4.33 -3.52
N MET A 137 18.83 4.22 -3.44
CA MET A 137 17.91 4.76 -4.47
C MET A 137 18.08 6.27 -4.65
N SER A 138 18.27 7.00 -3.55
CA SER A 138 18.47 8.45 -3.54
C SER A 138 19.87 8.90 -3.98
N THR A 139 20.86 8.00 -4.04
CA THR A 139 22.25 8.33 -4.39
C THR A 139 22.36 8.83 -5.82
N ALA A 140 21.66 8.19 -6.77
CA ALA A 140 21.62 8.61 -8.16
C ALA A 140 21.02 10.02 -8.33
N PHE A 141 19.94 10.31 -7.60
CA PHE A 141 19.32 11.63 -7.57
C PHE A 141 20.26 12.71 -7.02
N LEU A 142 20.92 12.43 -5.88
CA LEU A 142 21.89 13.33 -5.27
C LEU A 142 23.09 13.60 -6.19
N ALA A 143 23.58 12.57 -6.88
CA ALA A 143 24.67 12.70 -7.84
C ALA A 143 24.26 13.61 -9.01
N PHE A 144 23.07 13.39 -9.58
CA PHE A 144 22.53 14.25 -10.63
C PHE A 144 22.40 15.72 -10.18
N MET A 145 21.82 15.95 -8.99
CA MET A 145 21.65 17.32 -8.47
C MET A 145 22.98 18.02 -8.18
N LYS A 146 24.05 17.29 -7.87
CA LYS A 146 25.39 17.88 -7.69
C LYS A 146 26.12 18.14 -9.01
N LEU A 147 25.92 17.27 -10.01
CA LEU A 147 26.61 17.33 -11.30
C LEU A 147 25.88 18.17 -12.36
N TYR A 148 24.62 18.54 -12.11
CA TYR A 148 23.83 19.36 -13.01
C TYR A 148 24.52 20.71 -13.24
N ASP A 149 24.82 20.97 -14.51
CA ASP A 149 25.42 22.22 -14.96
C ASP A 149 24.59 22.78 -16.13
N PRO A 150 23.96 23.96 -15.97
CA PRO A 150 23.15 24.57 -17.02
C PRO A 150 23.97 24.93 -18.28
N GLU A 151 25.29 25.10 -18.16
CA GLU A 151 26.15 25.52 -19.27
C GLU A 151 26.65 24.34 -20.12
N ASN A 152 26.59 23.11 -19.59
CA ASN A 152 27.09 21.90 -20.24
C ASN A 152 25.96 20.92 -20.63
N PRO A 153 25.52 20.86 -21.91
CA PRO A 153 24.40 20.02 -22.36
C PRO A 153 24.59 18.51 -22.23
N THR A 154 25.83 18.06 -22.04
CA THR A 154 26.16 16.64 -21.83
C THR A 154 25.73 16.12 -20.45
N THR A 155 25.43 17.00 -19.48
CA THR A 155 25.06 16.63 -18.11
C THR A 155 23.55 16.58 -17.83
N TYR A 156 22.67 16.88 -18.80
CA TYR A 156 21.22 16.94 -18.56
C TYR A 156 20.32 16.40 -19.68
N THR A 157 20.85 15.72 -20.71
CA THR A 157 20.04 15.23 -21.82
C THR A 157 18.99 14.20 -21.34
N TYR A 158 17.70 14.48 -21.56
CA TYR A 158 16.61 13.57 -21.23
C TYR A 158 16.54 12.42 -22.25
N PRO A 159 16.24 11.16 -21.84
CA PRO A 159 15.92 10.69 -20.49
C PRO A 159 17.09 10.09 -19.71
N GLN A 160 18.30 10.08 -20.29
CA GLN A 160 19.48 9.41 -19.73
C GLN A 160 20.68 10.36 -19.69
N VAL A 161 21.37 10.41 -18.55
CA VAL A 161 22.68 11.06 -18.44
C VAL A 161 23.77 10.05 -18.17
N GLU A 162 24.97 10.38 -18.63
CA GLU A 162 26.17 9.64 -18.31
C GLU A 162 26.81 10.23 -17.05
N ILE A 163 26.76 9.48 -15.96
CA ILE A 163 27.39 9.83 -14.68
C ILE A 163 28.48 8.78 -14.44
N PHE A 164 29.75 9.20 -14.46
CA PHE A 164 30.92 8.32 -14.27
C PHE A 164 30.98 7.10 -15.21
N GLY A 165 30.57 7.26 -16.48
CA GLY A 165 30.56 6.17 -17.47
C GLY A 165 29.36 5.21 -17.36
N ALA A 166 28.44 5.45 -16.42
CA ALA A 166 27.18 4.73 -16.30
C ALA A 166 26.03 5.58 -16.82
N GLN A 167 25.14 4.98 -17.63
CA GLN A 167 23.91 5.64 -18.07
C GLN A 167 22.85 5.56 -16.96
N VAL A 168 22.41 6.71 -16.47
CA VAL A 168 21.40 6.85 -15.41
C VAL A 168 20.14 7.47 -16.00
N PHE A 169 18.99 6.83 -15.79
CA PHE A 169 17.69 7.31 -16.26
C PHE A 169 17.15 8.41 -15.32
N ILE A 170 17.07 9.66 -15.80
CA ILE A 170 16.57 10.81 -15.03
C ILE A 170 15.07 11.02 -15.19
N GLY A 171 14.40 10.26 -16.06
CA GLY A 171 12.97 10.44 -16.31
C GLY A 171 12.10 10.34 -15.05
N LYS A 172 12.58 9.63 -14.00
CA LYS A 172 11.91 9.55 -12.69
C LYS A 172 12.09 10.79 -11.80
N PHE A 173 13.11 11.63 -12.06
CA PHE A 173 13.47 12.76 -11.20
C PHE A 173 12.97 14.12 -11.71
N TYR A 174 12.38 14.18 -12.91
CA TYR A 174 11.93 15.42 -13.56
C TYR A 174 10.84 16.18 -12.77
N ASN A 175 10.10 15.48 -11.90
CA ASN A 175 9.08 16.07 -11.01
C ASN A 175 9.52 16.16 -9.53
N GLY A 176 10.83 16.02 -9.22
CA GLY A 176 11.31 16.13 -7.85
C GLY A 176 10.78 15.03 -6.92
N SER A 177 10.45 13.86 -7.47
CA SER A 177 10.06 12.68 -6.69
C SER A 177 11.31 12.04 -6.10
N ILE A 178 11.43 12.11 -4.78
CA ILE A 178 12.50 11.50 -4.00
C ILE A 178 11.93 10.24 -3.36
N VAL A 179 12.63 9.13 -3.53
CA VAL A 179 12.26 7.85 -2.95
C VAL A 179 13.02 7.68 -1.65
N PHE A 180 12.27 7.55 -0.56
CA PHE A 180 12.70 7.12 0.76
C PHE A 180 12.13 5.71 1.02
N SER A 181 12.67 5.01 2.03
CA SER A 181 12.07 3.78 2.56
C SER A 181 11.03 4.18 3.59
#